data_AF-A0ABD6IM28-F1
#
_entry.id   AF-A0ABD6IM28-F1
#
_cell.length_a   1.000
_cell.length_b   1.000
_cell.length_c   1.000
_cell.angle_alpha   90.00
_cell.angle_beta   90.00
_cell.angle_gamma   90.00
#
_symmetry.space_group_name_H-M   'P 1'
#
loop_
_entity.id
_entity.type
_entity.pdbx_description
1 polymer ?
#
loop_
_entity_poly.entity_id
_entity_poly.type
_entity_poly.pdbx_seq_one_letter_code
_entity_poly.pdbx_strand_id
1 'polypeptide(L)'
;VEYATDLYDAGTVRAAVARLVRLLGAAAETPDLPFGGLEILGAEEQGRLTTWAGPDTSAPGLSLDRLFSARAARVPDAVALVHEEQRITYADLDIWSNRLARHLTSRGVTPGSLVAIHLERSPLLIASLLAVLKAGAGYTLLDPQFPLERLNKALGQTSPSVVISQAYLPALEHTAPLVDLTADATVVAATSGAAVETSGHPEA
;
A
#
# COMPACT_ATOMS: atom_id res chain seq x y z
N VAL A 1 24.95 20.15 -40.08
CA VAL A 1 24.39 20.53 -38.76
C VAL A 1 25.54 21.04 -37.94
N GLU A 2 25.53 22.33 -37.59
CA GLU A 2 26.50 22.91 -36.66
C GLU A 2 26.01 22.66 -35.24
N TYR A 3 26.90 22.25 -34.34
CA TYR A 3 26.57 21.98 -32.94
C TYR A 3 27.77 22.23 -32.04
N ALA A 4 27.48 22.54 -30.77
CA ALA A 4 28.48 22.82 -29.76
C ALA A 4 29.02 21.49 -29.18
N THR A 5 30.32 21.21 -29.39
CA THR A 5 30.96 19.93 -29.03
C THR A 5 31.25 19.79 -27.53
N ASP A 6 31.16 20.88 -26.79
CA ASP A 6 31.18 20.92 -25.33
C ASP A 6 29.89 20.37 -24.70
N LEU A 7 28.78 20.38 -25.45
CA LEU A 7 27.47 19.89 -25.00
C LEU A 7 27.02 18.60 -25.68
N TYR A 8 27.44 18.34 -26.92
CA TYR A 8 26.93 17.22 -27.72
C TYR A 8 28.03 16.44 -28.42
N ASP A 9 27.87 15.12 -28.41
CA ASP A 9 28.63 14.23 -29.29
C ASP A 9 27.92 13.99 -30.63
N ALA A 10 28.68 13.46 -31.59
CA ALA A 10 28.19 13.16 -32.94
C ALA A 10 27.10 12.07 -32.97
N GLY A 11 26.97 11.23 -31.94
CA GLY A 11 25.92 10.22 -31.83
C GLY A 11 24.58 10.86 -31.45
N THR A 12 24.61 11.76 -30.49
CA THR A 12 23.48 12.53 -29.97
C THR A 12 22.88 13.41 -31.05
N VAL A 13 23.72 14.13 -31.81
CA VAL A 13 23.25 14.98 -32.91
C VAL A 13 22.67 14.15 -34.04
N ARG A 14 23.25 12.99 -34.38
CA ARG A 14 22.66 12.07 -35.37
C ARG A 14 21.29 11.57 -34.94
N ALA A 15 21.13 11.18 -33.68
CA ALA A 15 19.85 10.75 -33.15
C ALA A 15 18.81 11.90 -33.18
N ALA A 16 19.20 13.11 -32.78
CA ALA A 16 18.32 14.28 -32.82
C ALA A 16 17.86 14.62 -34.25
N VAL A 17 18.77 14.57 -35.23
CA VAL A 17 18.43 14.78 -36.65
C VAL A 17 17.53 13.67 -37.18
N ALA A 18 17.79 12.41 -36.84
CA ALA A 18 16.95 11.29 -37.24
C ALA A 18 15.51 11.42 -36.69
N ARG A 19 15.35 11.90 -35.44
CA ARG A 19 14.05 12.23 -34.85
C ARG A 19 13.37 13.38 -35.59
N LEU A 20 14.11 14.45 -35.90
CA LEU A 20 13.56 15.60 -36.65
C LEU A 20 13.06 15.20 -38.04
N VAL A 21 13.83 14.40 -38.78
CA VAL A 21 13.42 13.92 -40.11
C VAL A 21 12.16 13.08 -40.02
N ARG A 22 12.06 12.18 -39.02
CA ARG A 22 10.86 11.38 -38.79
C ARG A 22 9.63 12.23 -38.47
N LEU A 23 9.77 13.23 -37.61
CA LEU A 23 8.68 14.15 -37.27
C LEU A 23 8.18 14.91 -38.50
N LEU A 24 9.10 15.45 -39.31
CA LEU A 24 8.75 16.17 -40.53
C LEU A 24 8.13 15.25 -41.58
N GLY A 25 8.61 14.02 -41.71
CA GLY A 25 8.00 13.01 -42.57
C GLY A 25 6.57 12.66 -42.16
N ALA A 26 6.35 12.37 -40.88
CA ALA A 26 5.03 12.04 -40.36
C ALA A 26 4.03 13.21 -40.49
N ALA A 27 4.48 14.44 -40.26
CA ALA A 27 3.65 15.64 -40.45
C ALA A 27 3.31 15.89 -41.93
N ALA A 28 4.21 15.55 -42.86
CA ALA A 28 3.96 15.67 -44.29
C ALA A 28 3.03 14.58 -44.84
N GLU A 29 3.14 13.35 -44.32
CA GLU A 29 2.30 12.22 -44.72
C GLU A 29 0.87 12.32 -44.14
N THR A 30 0.74 12.87 -42.92
CA THR A 30 -0.54 12.95 -42.20
C THR A 30 -0.76 14.38 -41.66
N PRO A 31 -1.10 15.35 -42.50
CA PRO A 31 -1.15 16.78 -42.13
C PRO A 31 -2.25 17.13 -41.12
N ASP A 32 -3.31 16.33 -41.04
CA ASP A 32 -4.40 16.51 -40.07
C ASP A 32 -4.08 15.90 -38.69
N LEU A 33 -2.95 15.21 -38.54
CA LEU A 33 -2.54 14.62 -37.27
C LEU A 33 -2.21 15.74 -36.27
N PRO A 34 -2.79 15.73 -35.06
CA PRO A 34 -2.43 16.68 -34.02
C PRO A 34 -0.94 16.61 -33.72
N PHE A 35 -0.31 17.77 -33.46
CA PHE A 35 1.12 17.85 -33.14
C PHE A 35 1.54 16.90 -32.00
N GLY A 36 0.68 16.71 -30.99
CA GLY A 36 0.92 15.79 -29.88
C GLY A 36 0.85 14.29 -30.23
N GLY A 37 0.42 13.93 -31.44
CA GLY A 37 0.37 12.56 -31.93
C GLY A 37 1.59 12.14 -32.77
N LEU A 38 2.54 13.06 -33.01
CA LEU A 38 3.73 12.76 -33.78
C LEU A 38 4.76 11.99 -32.94
N GLU A 39 5.11 10.79 -33.40
CA GLU A 39 6.11 9.93 -32.73
C GLU A 39 7.54 10.48 -32.91
N ILE A 40 8.10 10.99 -31.82
CA ILE A 40 9.49 11.49 -31.79
C ILE A 40 10.47 10.32 -31.85
N LEU A 41 10.21 9.26 -31.09
CA LEU A 41 11.12 8.12 -30.95
C LEU A 41 10.97 7.14 -32.11
N GLY A 42 12.10 6.59 -32.56
CA GLY A 42 12.10 5.52 -33.56
C GLY A 42 11.84 4.15 -32.91
N ALA A 43 11.54 3.14 -33.73
CA ALA A 43 11.28 1.77 -33.25
C ALA A 43 12.43 1.19 -32.39
N GLU A 44 13.69 1.48 -32.73
CA GLU A 44 14.85 1.05 -31.94
C GLU A 44 14.89 1.75 -30.56
N GLU A 45 14.56 3.05 -30.53
CA GLU A 45 14.53 3.85 -29.30
C GLU A 45 13.37 3.45 -28.40
N GLN A 46 12.20 3.15 -28.98
CA GLN A 46 11.05 2.58 -28.28
C GLN A 46 11.37 1.17 -27.74
N GLY A 47 12.04 0.32 -28.54
CA GLY A 47 12.50 -0.99 -28.08
C GLY A 47 13.47 -0.90 -26.90
N ARG A 48 14.36 0.10 -26.88
CA ARG A 48 15.26 0.35 -25.75
C ARG A 48 14.53 0.82 -24.48
N LEU A 49 13.38 1.49 -24.58
CA LEU A 49 12.57 1.82 -23.40
C LEU A 49 11.99 0.55 -22.76
N THR A 50 11.62 -0.44 -23.56
CA THR A 50 11.07 -1.70 -23.03
C THR A 50 12.11 -2.56 -22.30
N THR A 51 13.41 -2.39 -22.57
CA THR A 51 14.45 -3.14 -21.85
C THR A 51 14.70 -2.63 -20.43
N TRP A 52 14.26 -1.40 -20.10
CA TRP A 52 14.31 -0.86 -18.73
C TRP A 52 13.21 -1.41 -17.82
N ALA A 53 12.10 -1.88 -18.39
CA ALA A 53 10.96 -2.39 -17.64
C ALA A 53 11.28 -3.69 -16.86
N GLY A 54 12.41 -4.33 -17.14
CA GLY A 54 12.77 -5.62 -16.56
C GLY A 54 11.86 -6.76 -17.05
N PRO A 55 12.09 -8.00 -16.61
CA PRO A 55 11.16 -9.09 -16.88
C PRO A 55 9.82 -8.82 -16.18
N ASP A 56 8.72 -9.22 -16.83
CA ASP A 56 7.40 -9.21 -16.18
C ASP A 56 7.40 -10.20 -15.01
N THR A 57 7.50 -9.68 -13.80
CA THR A 57 7.37 -10.45 -12.57
C THR A 57 5.93 -10.32 -12.08
N SER A 58 5.02 -11.00 -12.77
CA SER A 58 3.64 -11.16 -12.29
C SER A 58 3.67 -11.78 -10.89
N ALA A 59 3.19 -11.03 -9.90
CA ALA A 59 3.05 -11.50 -8.54
C ALA A 59 1.80 -12.40 -8.45
N PRO A 60 1.77 -13.37 -7.51
CA PRO A 60 0.55 -14.14 -7.25
C PRO A 60 -0.61 -13.18 -6.94
N GLY A 61 -1.79 -13.42 -7.51
CA GLY A 61 -3.02 -12.64 -7.27
C GLY A 61 -3.60 -12.79 -5.85
N LEU A 62 -2.76 -13.05 -4.84
CA LEU A 62 -3.15 -13.18 -3.45
C LEU A 62 -2.84 -11.88 -2.70
N SER A 63 -3.81 -11.44 -1.92
CA SER A 63 -3.63 -10.32 -0.99
C SER A 63 -2.72 -10.69 0.19
N LEU A 64 -2.14 -9.67 0.83
CA LEU A 64 -1.16 -9.85 1.92
C LEU A 64 -1.73 -10.62 3.11
N ASP A 65 -3.00 -10.40 3.47
CA ASP A 65 -3.70 -11.15 4.51
C ASP A 65 -3.75 -12.65 4.20
N ARG A 66 -4.07 -13.02 2.94
CA ARG A 66 -4.11 -14.42 2.50
C ARG A 66 -2.73 -15.06 2.46
N LEU A 67 -1.72 -14.33 1.98
CA LEU A 67 -0.33 -14.78 2.00
C LEU A 67 0.15 -15.05 3.43
N PHE A 68 -0.20 -14.17 4.36
CA PHE A 68 0.15 -14.32 5.78
C PHE A 68 -0.54 -15.54 6.40
N SER A 69 -1.87 -15.67 6.26
CA SER A 69 -2.61 -16.80 6.82
C SER A 69 -2.19 -18.14 6.19
N ALA A 70 -1.87 -18.17 4.90
CA ALA A 70 -1.30 -19.36 4.26
C ALA A 70 0.07 -19.74 4.82
N ARG A 71 0.91 -18.74 5.14
CA ARG A 71 2.20 -18.98 5.81
C ARG A 71 1.99 -19.51 7.23
N ALA A 72 1.06 -18.91 7.98
CA ALA A 72 0.75 -19.33 9.35
C ALA A 72 0.21 -20.76 9.44
N ALA A 73 -0.60 -21.19 8.47
CA ALA A 73 -1.05 -22.58 8.39
C ALA A 73 0.10 -23.56 8.06
N ARG A 74 1.11 -23.14 7.27
CA ARG A 74 2.22 -24.02 6.85
C ARG A 74 3.32 -24.15 7.89
N VAL A 75 3.62 -23.08 8.63
CA VAL A 75 4.72 -23.04 9.62
C VAL A 75 4.25 -22.34 10.91
N PRO A 76 3.28 -22.93 11.63
CA PRO A 76 2.60 -22.28 12.76
C PRO A 76 3.55 -21.89 13.90
N ASP A 77 4.48 -22.78 14.26
CA ASP A 77 5.38 -22.60 15.40
C ASP A 77 6.62 -21.74 15.09
N ALA A 78 6.79 -21.34 13.82
CA ALA A 78 7.90 -20.46 13.45
C ALA A 78 7.67 -19.06 14.00
N VAL A 79 8.75 -18.38 14.41
CA VAL A 79 8.68 -17.00 14.90
C VAL A 79 8.35 -16.07 13.73
N ALA A 80 7.26 -15.33 13.85
CA ALA A 80 6.82 -14.33 12.87
C ALA A 80 7.27 -12.91 13.25
N LEU A 81 7.29 -12.61 14.55
CA LEU A 81 7.63 -11.29 15.06
C LEU A 81 8.49 -11.39 16.31
N VAL A 82 9.53 -10.57 16.35
CA VAL A 82 10.37 -10.37 17.53
C VAL A 82 10.31 -8.89 17.91
N HIS A 83 10.00 -8.63 19.18
CA HIS A 83 10.00 -7.29 19.75
C HIS A 83 10.61 -7.38 21.14
N GLU A 84 11.82 -6.82 21.30
CA GLU A 84 12.61 -7.00 22.52
C GLU A 84 12.80 -8.50 22.84
N GLU A 85 12.47 -8.95 24.05
CA GLU A 85 12.53 -10.36 24.45
C GLU A 85 11.31 -11.18 23.98
N GLN A 86 10.26 -10.52 23.49
CA GLN A 86 9.03 -11.18 23.05
C GLN A 86 9.22 -11.82 21.68
N ARG A 87 8.83 -13.09 21.59
CA ARG A 87 8.77 -13.86 20.33
C ARG A 87 7.35 -14.32 20.12
N ILE A 88 6.77 -13.95 18.99
CA ILE A 88 5.40 -14.29 18.63
C ILE A 88 5.46 -15.19 17.40
N THR A 89 4.77 -16.34 17.48
CA THR A 89 4.72 -17.31 16.39
C THR A 89 3.77 -16.83 15.28
N TYR A 90 3.86 -17.45 14.11
CA TYR A 90 2.89 -17.18 13.04
C TYR A 90 1.47 -17.54 13.48
N ALA A 91 1.27 -18.66 14.19
CA ALA A 91 -0.04 -19.07 14.67
C ALA A 91 -0.65 -18.06 15.64
N ASP A 92 0.13 -17.60 16.63
CA ASP A 92 -0.33 -16.64 17.64
C ASP A 92 -0.70 -15.30 17.00
N LEU A 93 0.15 -14.80 16.08
CA LEU A 93 -0.10 -13.53 15.40
C LEU A 93 -1.31 -13.63 14.44
N ASP A 94 -1.50 -14.78 13.78
CA ASP A 94 -2.66 -15.01 12.91
C ASP A 94 -3.97 -15.05 13.72
N ILE A 95 -4.01 -15.80 14.82
CA ILE A 95 -5.16 -15.89 15.73
C ILE A 95 -5.51 -14.51 16.29
N TRP A 96 -4.51 -13.76 16.73
CA TRP A 96 -4.71 -12.45 17.31
C TRP A 96 -5.25 -11.44 16.29
N SER A 97 -4.66 -11.39 15.11
CA SER A 97 -5.15 -10.52 14.03
C SER A 97 -6.54 -10.95 13.53
N ASN A 98 -6.87 -12.24 13.52
CA ASN A 98 -8.21 -12.74 13.21
C ASN A 98 -9.26 -12.25 14.21
N ARG A 99 -8.93 -12.31 15.51
CA ARG A 99 -9.80 -11.81 16.59
C ARG A 99 -10.05 -10.32 16.45
N LEU A 100 -8.99 -9.55 16.25
CA LEU A 100 -9.09 -8.11 16.10
C LEU A 100 -9.84 -7.74 14.82
N ALA A 101 -9.65 -8.45 13.71
CA ALA A 101 -10.38 -8.21 12.46
C ALA A 101 -11.90 -8.36 12.66
N ARG A 102 -12.34 -9.42 13.33
CA ARG A 102 -13.76 -9.62 13.66
C ARG A 102 -14.29 -8.54 14.60
N HIS A 103 -13.49 -8.12 15.57
CA HIS A 103 -13.85 -7.01 16.44
C HIS A 103 -14.04 -5.72 15.63
N LEU A 104 -13.12 -5.39 14.72
CA LEU A 104 -13.24 -4.25 13.81
C LEU A 104 -14.51 -4.33 12.95
N THR A 105 -14.83 -5.51 12.38
CA THR A 105 -16.08 -5.71 11.64
C THR A 105 -17.31 -5.47 12.52
N SER A 106 -17.30 -5.91 13.77
CA SER A 106 -18.39 -5.64 14.73
C SER A 106 -18.54 -4.14 15.08
N ARG A 107 -17.48 -3.36 14.84
CA ARG A 107 -17.45 -1.90 15.05
C ARG A 107 -17.76 -1.12 13.77
N GLY A 108 -18.18 -1.80 12.70
CA GLY A 108 -18.63 -1.19 11.45
C GLY A 108 -17.58 -1.08 10.36
N VAL A 109 -16.40 -1.71 10.53
CA VAL A 109 -15.42 -1.80 9.44
C VAL A 109 -15.92 -2.77 8.37
N THR A 110 -15.98 -2.29 7.14
CA THR A 110 -16.37 -3.07 5.96
C THR A 110 -15.27 -3.01 4.90
N PRO A 111 -15.29 -3.90 3.88
CA PRO A 111 -14.36 -3.80 2.77
C PRO A 111 -14.35 -2.40 2.13
N GLY A 112 -13.16 -1.85 1.90
CA GLY A 112 -12.98 -0.48 1.39
C GLY A 112 -13.04 0.64 2.45
N SER A 113 -13.37 0.32 3.71
CA SER A 113 -13.22 1.27 4.83
C SER A 113 -11.75 1.65 5.04
N LEU A 114 -11.52 2.82 5.63
CA LEU A 114 -10.20 3.24 6.10
C LEU A 114 -10.18 3.22 7.63
N VAL A 115 -9.15 2.63 8.23
CA VAL A 115 -8.95 2.56 9.68
C VAL A 115 -7.67 3.32 10.04
N ALA A 116 -7.76 4.27 10.97
CA ALA A 116 -6.58 4.94 11.49
C ALA A 116 -5.99 4.16 12.67
N ILE A 117 -4.68 4.02 12.70
CA ILE A 117 -3.97 3.31 13.77
C ILE A 117 -3.01 4.29 14.43
N HIS A 118 -3.30 4.60 15.69
CA HIS A 118 -2.49 5.45 16.56
C HIS A 118 -1.83 4.60 17.64
N LEU A 119 -0.69 3.99 17.31
CA LEU A 119 0.04 3.08 18.17
C LEU A 119 1.55 3.30 18.04
N GLU A 120 2.26 3.15 19.16
CA GLU A 120 3.72 3.05 19.13
C GLU A 120 4.17 1.72 18.50
N ARG A 121 5.47 1.65 18.16
CA ARG A 121 6.10 0.42 17.67
C ARG A 121 5.95 -0.68 18.71
N SER A 122 5.20 -1.71 18.36
CA SER A 122 4.85 -2.81 19.25
C SER A 122 4.26 -3.98 18.44
N PRO A 123 4.13 -5.18 19.03
CA PRO A 123 3.38 -6.26 18.41
C PRO A 123 1.93 -5.93 18.07
N LEU A 124 1.31 -5.09 18.90
CA LEU A 124 -0.06 -4.60 18.72
C LEU A 124 -0.22 -3.83 17.40
N LEU A 125 0.79 -3.06 17.00
CA LEU A 125 0.80 -2.37 15.70
C LEU A 125 0.72 -3.38 14.53
N ILE A 126 1.56 -4.42 14.55
CA ILE A 126 1.58 -5.43 13.48
C ILE A 126 0.29 -6.24 13.45
N ALA A 127 -0.23 -6.63 14.62
CA ALA A 127 -1.51 -7.32 14.72
C ALA A 127 -2.66 -6.45 14.19
N SER A 128 -2.65 -5.14 14.47
CA SER A 128 -3.65 -4.17 13.98
C SER A 128 -3.60 -4.01 12.48
N LEU A 129 -2.41 -3.92 11.88
CA LEU A 129 -2.24 -3.85 10.43
C LEU A 129 -2.82 -5.09 9.74
N LEU A 130 -2.45 -6.28 10.22
CA LEU A 130 -2.98 -7.54 9.69
C LEU A 130 -4.49 -7.64 9.89
N ALA A 131 -5.01 -7.20 11.04
CA ALA A 131 -6.44 -7.22 11.33
C ALA A 131 -7.25 -6.32 10.39
N VAL A 132 -6.76 -5.12 10.10
CA VAL A 132 -7.40 -4.18 9.15
C VAL A 132 -7.44 -4.78 7.75
N LEU A 133 -6.33 -5.38 7.28
CA LEU A 133 -6.27 -6.05 5.98
C LEU A 133 -7.22 -7.26 5.92
N LYS A 134 -7.28 -8.06 6.98
CA LYS A 134 -8.21 -9.19 7.11
C LYS A 134 -9.69 -8.78 7.17
N ALA A 135 -9.97 -7.56 7.63
CA ALA A 135 -11.31 -6.96 7.55
C ALA A 135 -11.64 -6.41 6.14
N GLY A 136 -10.69 -6.50 5.18
CA GLY A 136 -10.84 -5.97 3.83
C GLY A 136 -10.68 -4.45 3.74
N ALA A 137 -10.16 -3.82 4.79
CA ALA A 137 -10.04 -2.37 4.90
C ALA A 137 -8.59 -1.90 4.63
N GLY A 138 -8.45 -0.62 4.28
CA GLY A 138 -7.18 0.08 4.25
C GLY A 138 -6.83 0.64 5.63
N TYR A 139 -5.54 0.88 5.89
CA TYR A 139 -5.09 1.54 7.12
C TYR A 139 -4.35 2.85 6.82
N THR A 140 -4.37 3.76 7.79
CA THR A 140 -3.45 4.90 7.88
C THR A 140 -2.76 4.89 9.24
N LEU A 141 -1.49 5.28 9.29
CA LEU A 141 -0.71 5.33 10.52
C LEU A 141 -0.65 6.75 11.06
N LEU A 142 -1.01 6.90 12.32
CA LEU A 142 -0.89 8.14 13.09
C LEU A 142 0.25 7.96 14.08
N ASP A 143 1.36 8.65 13.84
CA ASP A 143 2.54 8.57 14.70
C ASP A 143 2.29 9.29 16.03
N PRO A 144 2.32 8.59 17.18
CA PRO A 144 2.10 9.22 18.50
C PRO A 144 3.11 10.33 18.85
N GLN A 145 4.26 10.37 18.18
CA GLN A 145 5.27 11.41 18.40
C GLN A 145 4.94 12.72 17.69
N PHE A 146 3.91 12.75 16.83
CA PHE A 146 3.53 13.95 16.11
C PHE A 146 2.71 14.91 16.98
N PRO A 147 2.88 16.24 16.79
CA PRO A 147 2.03 17.24 17.44
C PRO A 147 0.55 17.04 17.12
N LEU A 148 -0.31 17.40 18.07
CA LEU A 148 -1.76 17.23 17.98
C LEU A 148 -2.37 17.80 16.69
N GLU A 149 -1.91 19.00 16.28
CA GLU A 149 -2.37 19.65 15.05
C GLU A 149 -2.14 18.78 13.80
N ARG A 150 -1.00 18.08 13.74
CA ARG A 150 -0.65 17.20 12.62
C ARG A 150 -1.52 15.95 12.61
N LEU A 151 -1.83 15.40 13.79
CA LEU A 151 -2.73 14.26 13.94
C LEU A 151 -4.16 14.62 13.51
N ASN A 152 -4.68 15.77 13.95
CA ASN A 152 -5.99 16.28 13.54
C ASN A 152 -6.07 16.53 12.04
N LYS A 153 -5.01 17.12 11.45
CA LYS A 153 -4.95 17.33 10.01
C LYS A 153 -4.98 16.01 9.24
N ALA A 154 -4.21 15.02 9.65
CA ALA A 154 -4.20 13.71 9.01
C ALA A 154 -5.57 13.02 9.12
N LEU A 155 -6.23 13.11 10.27
CA LEU A 155 -7.58 12.59 10.47
C LEU A 155 -8.63 13.29 9.61
N GLY A 156 -8.59 14.62 9.53
CA GLY A 156 -9.51 15.39 8.68
C GLY A 156 -9.37 15.04 7.20
N GLN A 157 -8.15 14.77 6.74
CA GLN A 157 -7.90 14.35 5.35
C GLN A 157 -8.33 12.92 5.04
N THR A 158 -8.31 12.03 6.04
CA THR A 158 -8.56 10.60 5.84
C THR A 158 -9.97 10.16 6.20
N SER A 159 -10.65 10.88 7.11
CA SER A 159 -12.00 10.56 7.58
C SER A 159 -12.19 9.06 7.88
N PRO A 160 -11.38 8.48 8.78
CA PRO A 160 -11.40 7.04 9.01
C PRO A 160 -12.74 6.60 9.60
N SER A 161 -13.13 5.37 9.28
CA SER A 161 -14.32 4.72 9.85
C SER A 161 -14.16 4.34 11.31
N VAL A 162 -12.93 4.04 11.73
CA VAL A 162 -12.55 3.62 13.09
C VAL A 162 -11.13 4.11 13.38
N VAL A 163 -10.85 4.46 14.63
CA VAL A 163 -9.48 4.70 15.13
C VAL A 163 -9.10 3.60 16.12
N ILE A 164 -7.93 2.99 15.92
CA ILE A 164 -7.33 2.01 16.85
C ILE A 164 -6.28 2.75 17.70
N SER A 165 -6.29 2.56 19.02
CA SER A 165 -5.24 3.07 19.90
C SER A 165 -5.05 2.24 21.18
N GLN A 166 -4.13 2.66 22.05
CA GLN A 166 -3.89 2.10 23.38
C GLN A 166 -3.91 3.20 24.43
N ALA A 167 -4.67 2.98 25.52
CA ALA A 167 -4.69 3.74 26.77
C ALA A 167 -5.14 5.23 26.69
N TYR A 168 -4.75 5.96 25.66
CA TYR A 168 -5.17 7.35 25.45
C TYR A 168 -4.97 7.77 23.99
N LEU A 169 -6.07 8.18 23.36
CA LEU A 169 -6.01 9.03 22.20
C LEU A 169 -5.95 10.47 22.71
N PRO A 170 -5.04 11.34 22.24
CA PRO A 170 -5.15 12.77 22.53
C PRO A 170 -6.51 13.31 22.06
N ALA A 171 -6.90 14.51 22.50
CA ALA A 171 -8.17 15.13 22.12
C ALA A 171 -8.22 15.41 20.60
N LEU A 172 -8.43 14.35 19.82
CA LEU A 172 -8.44 14.37 18.38
C LEU A 172 -9.81 14.86 17.91
N GLU A 173 -9.78 15.75 16.93
CA GLU A 173 -10.99 16.32 16.34
C GLU A 173 -11.59 15.34 15.33
N HIS A 174 -12.12 14.21 15.81
CA HIS A 174 -12.82 13.23 14.98
C HIS A 174 -14.09 12.69 15.66
N THR A 175 -15.01 12.21 14.83
CA THR A 175 -16.26 11.54 15.27
C THR A 175 -16.19 10.02 15.12
N ALA A 176 -15.11 9.50 14.52
CA ALA A 176 -14.92 8.07 14.33
C ALA A 176 -14.92 7.32 15.68
N PRO A 177 -15.57 6.14 15.78
CA PRO A 177 -15.49 5.31 16.97
C PRO A 177 -14.04 4.88 17.26
N LEU A 178 -13.69 4.90 18.55
CA LEU A 178 -12.43 4.39 19.06
C LEU A 178 -12.53 2.89 19.35
N VAL A 179 -11.48 2.16 19.01
CA VAL A 179 -11.17 0.80 19.46
C VAL A 179 -9.90 0.89 20.29
N ASP A 180 -10.04 0.66 21.60
CA ASP A 180 -8.94 0.75 22.55
C ASP A 180 -8.45 -0.67 22.86
N LEU A 181 -7.24 -1.00 22.38
CA LEU A 181 -6.69 -2.34 22.51
C LEU A 181 -6.40 -2.75 23.96
N THR A 182 -6.35 -1.79 24.90
CA THR A 182 -6.22 -2.06 26.33
C THR A 182 -7.58 -2.35 26.96
N ALA A 183 -8.58 -1.51 26.69
CA ALA A 183 -9.92 -1.67 27.26
C ALA A 183 -10.68 -2.86 26.63
N ASP A 184 -10.53 -3.05 25.33
CA ASP A 184 -11.23 -4.08 24.54
C ASP A 184 -10.50 -5.44 24.56
N ALA A 185 -9.37 -5.55 25.27
CA ALA A 185 -8.52 -6.74 25.27
C ALA A 185 -9.29 -8.04 25.58
N THR A 186 -10.21 -8.00 26.53
CA THR A 186 -11.04 -9.14 26.94
C THR A 186 -12.04 -9.54 25.87
N VAL A 187 -12.69 -8.55 25.23
CA VAL A 187 -13.65 -8.75 24.14
C VAL A 187 -12.96 -9.31 22.91
N VAL A 188 -11.81 -8.75 22.55
CA VAL A 188 -10.98 -9.24 21.45
C VAL A 188 -10.52 -10.68 21.74
N ALA A 189 -10.03 -10.98 22.95
CA ALA A 189 -9.61 -12.34 23.32
C ALA A 189 -10.75 -13.38 23.29
N ALA A 190 -11.97 -12.97 23.64
CA ALA A 190 -13.16 -13.84 23.60
C ALA A 190 -13.68 -14.09 22.18
N THR A 191 -13.23 -13.30 21.21
CA THR A 191 -13.63 -13.45 19.80
C THR A 191 -12.99 -14.71 19.20
N SER A 192 -13.64 -15.28 18.18
CA SER A 192 -13.06 -16.42 17.45
C SER A 192 -11.72 -16.04 16.83
N GLY A 193 -10.75 -16.95 16.94
CA GLY A 193 -9.42 -16.85 16.33
C GLY A 193 -9.30 -17.54 14.97
N ALA A 194 -10.38 -18.16 14.47
CA ALA A 194 -10.37 -18.86 13.19
C ALA A 194 -10.06 -17.91 12.03
N ALA A 195 -9.66 -18.43 10.86
CA ALA A 195 -9.43 -17.59 9.68
C ALA A 195 -10.67 -16.72 9.35
N VAL A 196 -10.43 -15.47 8.93
CA VAL A 196 -11.50 -14.56 8.46
C VAL A 196 -11.65 -14.77 6.96
N GLU A 197 -12.85 -15.12 6.52
CA GLU A 197 -13.13 -15.26 5.08
C GLU A 197 -13.22 -13.87 4.45
N THR A 198 -12.18 -13.46 3.73
CA THR A 198 -12.23 -12.26 2.90
C THR A 198 -12.99 -12.57 1.62
N SER A 199 -14.25 -12.12 1.51
CA SER A 199 -14.97 -12.06 0.24
C SER A 199 -14.18 -11.15 -0.69
N GLY A 200 -13.53 -11.75 -1.69
CA GLY A 200 -12.53 -11.11 -2.53
C GLY A 200 -13.05 -9.86 -3.22
N HIS A 201 -12.16 -8.88 -3.38
CA HIS A 201 -12.31 -7.87 -4.42
C HIS A 201 -12.36 -8.61 -5.76
N PRO A 202 -13.35 -8.36 -6.64
CA PRO A 202 -13.28 -8.89 -7.99
C PRO A 202 -12.03 -8.33 -8.66
N GLU A 203 -11.24 -9.20 -9.28
CA GLU A 203 -10.18 -8.82 -10.21
C GLU A 203 -10.76 -7.81 -11.21
N ALA A 204 -10.14 -6.63 -11.28
CA ALA A 204 -10.39 -5.62 -12.31
C ALA A 204 -9.27 -5.70 -13.35
#